data_AF-A0A1W9SR89-F1
#
_entry.id   AF-A0A1W9SR89-F1
#
_cell.length_a   1.000
_cell.length_b   1.000
_cell.length_c   1.000
_cell.angle_alpha   90.00
_cell.angle_beta   90.00
_cell.angle_gamma   90.00
#
_symmetry.space_group_name_H-M   'P 1'
#
loop_
_entity.id
_entity.type
_entity.pdbx_description
1 polymer ?
#
loop_
_entity_poly.entity_id
_entity_poly.type
_entity_poly.pdbx_seq_one_letter_code
_entity_poly.pdbx_strand_id
1 'polypeptide(L)'
;NITAYKIFNIICKIRKKKLPDPKKIGNAGSFFKNPLIKKKKAQKLINLYKVPNYPQKNGLVKISAAWLIENYKFKHLQIGDAAIHKKQKLILINKKNATAQEIIKLAKIIHKCILKKFNILLEPEVDLIGASGKIKASKIFKLNSKLKVI
;
A
#
# COMPACT_ATOMS: atom_id res chain seq x y z
N ASN A 1 27.15 -25.19 -1.84
CA ASN A 1 25.99 -25.19 -2.75
C ASN A 1 24.74 -24.63 -2.10
N ILE A 2 24.09 -23.65 -2.73
CA ILE A 2 22.77 -23.13 -2.32
C ILE A 2 21.71 -23.91 -3.10
N THR A 3 20.75 -24.52 -2.41
CA THR A 3 19.65 -25.26 -3.04
C THR A 3 18.36 -24.41 -3.09
N ALA A 4 17.46 -24.72 -4.03
CA ALA A 4 16.15 -24.09 -4.10
C ALA A 4 15.35 -24.23 -2.78
N TYR A 5 15.46 -25.38 -2.11
CA TYR A 5 14.84 -25.62 -0.80
C TYR A 5 15.40 -24.70 0.30
N LYS A 6 16.72 -24.44 0.30
CA LYS A 6 17.35 -23.49 1.23
C LYS A 6 16.82 -22.07 0.99
N ILE A 7 16.68 -21.66 -0.27
CA ILE A 7 16.10 -20.37 -0.64
C ILE A 7 14.64 -20.26 -0.17
N PHE A 8 13.83 -21.30 -0.42
CA PHE A 8 12.44 -21.37 0.03
C PHE A 8 12.32 -21.16 1.54
N ASN A 9 13.08 -21.89 2.34
CA ASN A 9 13.06 -21.78 3.80
C ASN A 9 13.46 -20.38 4.29
N ILE A 10 14.45 -19.75 3.65
CA ILE A 10 14.86 -18.38 3.96
C ILE A 10 13.72 -17.39 3.66
N ILE A 11 13.08 -17.51 2.49
CA ILE A 11 11.94 -16.66 2.10
C ILE A 11 10.80 -16.82 3.12
N CYS A 12 10.43 -18.06 3.48
CA CYS A 12 9.41 -18.33 4.48
C CYS A 12 9.74 -17.69 5.83
N LYS A 13 10.98 -17.83 6.31
CA LYS A 13 11.44 -17.22 7.56
C LYS A 13 11.33 -15.69 7.54
N ILE A 14 11.76 -15.05 6.45
CA ILE A 14 11.68 -13.59 6.29
C ILE A 14 10.22 -13.13 6.27
N ARG A 15 9.34 -13.82 5.51
CA ARG A 15 7.92 -13.47 5.39
C ARG A 15 7.19 -13.61 6.73
N LYS A 16 7.38 -14.72 7.44
CA LYS A 16 6.80 -14.95 8.78
C LYS A 16 7.23 -13.89 9.80
N LYS A 17 8.45 -13.37 9.70
CA LYS A 17 8.94 -12.28 10.57
C LYS A 17 8.32 -10.93 10.25
N LYS A 18 8.06 -10.64 8.96
CA LYS A 18 7.66 -9.30 8.49
C LYS A 18 6.15 -9.12 8.34
N LEU A 19 5.43 -10.17 7.94
CA LEU A 19 4.02 -10.09 7.55
C LEU A 19 3.12 -10.60 8.68
N PRO A 20 1.99 -9.93 8.95
CA PRO A 20 0.99 -10.44 9.89
C PRO A 20 0.33 -11.70 9.32
N ASP A 21 0.20 -12.73 10.15
CA ASP A 21 -0.52 -13.96 9.81
C ASP A 21 -2.03 -13.68 9.76
N PRO A 22 -2.70 -13.85 8.59
CA PRO A 22 -4.14 -13.64 8.45
C PRO A 22 -4.99 -14.48 9.41
N LYS A 23 -4.50 -15.65 9.84
CA LYS A 23 -5.18 -16.50 10.82
C LYS A 23 -5.19 -15.90 12.23
N LYS A 24 -4.25 -15.00 12.53
CA LYS A 24 -4.14 -14.31 13.82
C LYS A 24 -4.76 -12.91 13.79
N ILE A 25 -4.63 -12.22 12.65
CA ILE A 25 -5.18 -10.89 12.44
C ILE A 25 -5.59 -10.73 10.98
N GLY A 26 -6.89 -10.56 10.75
CA GLY A 26 -7.46 -10.52 9.41
C GLY A 26 -6.79 -9.44 8.55
N ASN A 27 -6.26 -9.83 7.40
CA ASN A 27 -5.66 -8.91 6.43
C ASN A 27 -5.61 -9.56 5.04
N ALA A 28 -5.48 -8.73 4.01
CA ALA A 28 -5.37 -9.16 2.61
C ALA A 28 -3.96 -8.90 2.04
N GLY A 29 -2.93 -8.90 2.90
CA GLY A 29 -1.59 -8.49 2.50
C GLY A 29 -1.47 -7.00 2.24
N SER A 30 -0.63 -6.62 1.28
CA SER A 30 -0.44 -5.21 0.88
C SER A 30 -1.75 -4.66 0.32
N PHE A 31 -2.29 -3.62 0.96
CA PHE A 31 -3.55 -3.03 0.51
C PHE A 31 -3.37 -2.15 -0.74
N PHE A 32 -2.26 -1.44 -0.84
CA PHE A 32 -1.92 -0.59 -1.98
C PHE A 32 -0.75 -1.14 -2.78
N LYS A 33 -0.78 -0.90 -4.09
CA LYS A 33 0.36 -1.13 -4.98
C LYS A 33 1.47 -0.11 -4.70
N ASN A 34 2.69 -0.47 -5.06
CA ASN A 34 3.77 0.50 -5.19
C ASN A 34 3.55 1.35 -6.45
N PRO A 35 3.39 2.68 -6.35
CA PRO A 35 3.08 3.52 -7.49
C PRO A 35 4.24 3.60 -8.48
N LEU A 36 3.91 3.57 -9.77
CA LEU A 36 4.82 3.86 -10.88
C LEU A 36 4.63 5.32 -11.31
N ILE A 37 5.70 6.11 -11.28
CA ILE A 37 5.66 7.53 -11.66
C ILE A 37 6.78 7.87 -12.65
N LYS A 38 6.62 8.97 -13.38
CA LYS A 38 7.66 9.44 -14.32
C LYS A 38 8.95 9.80 -13.61
N LYS A 39 10.09 9.52 -14.26
CA LYS A 39 11.45 9.80 -13.75
C LYS A 39 11.63 11.22 -13.20
N LYS A 40 11.13 12.25 -13.91
CA LYS A 40 11.22 13.66 -13.46
C LYS A 40 10.57 13.90 -12.09
N LYS A 41 9.41 13.28 -11.85
CA LYS A 41 8.69 13.38 -10.57
C LYS A 41 9.38 12.56 -9.48
N ALA A 42 9.86 11.37 -9.82
CA ALA A 42 10.62 10.53 -8.91
C ALA A 42 11.90 11.23 -8.43
N GLN A 43 12.66 11.87 -9.32
CA GLN A 43 13.90 12.56 -8.95
C GLN A 43 13.66 13.65 -7.91
N LYS A 44 12.59 14.45 -8.07
CA LYS A 44 12.20 15.46 -7.08
C LYS A 44 11.94 14.83 -5.71
N LEU A 45 11.18 13.73 -5.67
CA LEU A 45 10.88 13.01 -4.42
C LEU A 45 12.14 12.40 -3.79
N ILE A 46 13.03 11.81 -4.60
CA ILE A 46 14.29 11.21 -4.14
C ILE A 46 15.19 12.28 -3.51
N ASN A 47 15.31 13.44 -4.14
CA ASN A 47 16.13 14.54 -3.63
C ASN A 47 15.59 15.08 -2.31
N LEU A 48 14.27 15.23 -2.18
CA LEU A 48 13.63 15.77 -0.98
C LEU A 48 13.58 14.78 0.19
N TYR A 49 13.41 13.49 -0.10
CA TYR A 49 12.96 12.52 0.89
C TYR A 49 13.80 11.23 0.97
N LYS A 50 14.78 11.03 0.06
CA LYS A 50 15.56 9.78 -0.07
C LYS A 50 14.67 8.53 -0.14
N VAL A 51 13.52 8.65 -0.81
CA VAL A 51 12.52 7.58 -0.88
C VAL A 51 13.08 6.32 -1.58
N PRO A 52 12.84 5.11 -1.04
CA PRO A 52 13.17 3.86 -1.73
C PRO A 52 12.45 3.79 -3.08
N ASN A 53 13.24 3.59 -4.11
CA ASN A 53 12.78 3.66 -5.49
C ASN A 53 13.47 2.59 -6.34
N TYR A 54 12.79 2.16 -7.40
CA TYR A 54 13.28 1.13 -8.31
C TYR A 54 12.97 1.56 -9.75
N PRO A 55 13.97 2.05 -10.51
CA PRO A 55 13.82 2.34 -11.94
C PRO A 55 13.30 1.12 -12.72
N GLN A 56 12.43 1.36 -13.70
CA GLN A 56 11.86 0.33 -14.58
C GLN A 56 12.35 0.52 -16.02
N LYS A 57 12.33 -0.54 -16.82
CA LYS A 57 12.80 -0.52 -18.22
C LYS A 57 12.03 0.47 -19.10
N ASN A 58 10.75 0.72 -18.81
CA ASN A 58 9.88 1.65 -19.55
C ASN A 58 10.05 3.13 -19.14
N GLY A 59 11.13 3.47 -18.41
CA GLY A 59 11.40 4.85 -17.97
C GLY A 59 10.57 5.33 -16.77
N LEU A 60 9.64 4.51 -16.26
CA LEU A 60 8.96 4.77 -15.00
C LEU A 60 9.84 4.38 -13.81
N VAL A 61 9.50 4.91 -12.64
CA VAL A 61 10.16 4.59 -11.38
C VAL A 61 9.11 4.12 -10.38
N LYS A 62 9.32 2.92 -9.82
CA LYS A 62 8.48 2.36 -8.76
C LYS A 62 8.89 2.92 -7.41
N ILE A 63 7.96 3.58 -6.72
CA ILE A 63 8.19 4.18 -5.40
C ILE A 63 7.58 3.29 -4.32
N SER A 64 8.26 3.14 -3.17
CA SER A 64 7.75 2.34 -2.05
C SER A 64 6.53 3.00 -1.39
N ALA A 65 5.33 2.42 -1.57
CA ALA A 65 4.11 2.88 -0.93
C ALA A 65 4.15 2.74 0.60
N ALA A 66 4.75 1.64 1.09
CA ALA A 66 4.94 1.41 2.52
C ALA A 66 5.73 2.58 3.15
N TRP A 67 6.80 3.02 2.47
CA TRP A 67 7.63 4.14 2.92
C TRP A 67 6.86 5.46 2.89
N LEU A 68 6.06 5.72 1.85
CA LEU A 68 5.24 6.94 1.79
C LEU A 68 4.26 7.02 2.96
N ILE A 69 3.59 5.91 3.29
CA ILE A 69 2.65 5.81 4.42
C ILE A 69 3.40 6.00 5.75
N GLU A 70 4.57 5.39 5.90
CA GLU A 70 5.39 5.55 7.09
C GLU A 70 5.91 6.98 7.27
N ASN A 71 6.42 7.61 6.20
CA ASN A 71 6.96 8.97 6.21
C ASN A 71 5.87 10.05 6.29
N TYR A 72 4.61 9.70 6.02
CA TYR A 72 3.50 10.57 6.40
C TYR A 72 3.40 10.72 7.93
N LYS A 73 3.88 9.73 8.69
CA LYS A 73 3.87 9.69 10.17
C LYS A 73 2.45 9.78 10.73
N PHE A 74 1.54 8.95 10.23
CA PHE A 74 0.25 8.76 10.88
C PHE A 74 0.48 8.35 12.34
N LYS A 75 -0.12 9.07 13.30
CA LYS A 75 -0.03 8.76 14.74
C LYS A 75 -0.71 7.40 15.04
N HIS A 76 -2.00 7.44 15.34
CA HIS A 76 -2.84 6.28 15.58
C HIS A 76 -4.03 6.29 14.62
N LEU A 77 -3.75 6.01 13.34
CA LEU A 77 -4.82 5.97 12.35
C LEU A 77 -5.57 4.62 12.43
N GLN A 78 -6.77 4.68 13.02
CA GLN A 78 -7.72 3.59 13.17
C GLN A 78 -9.13 4.14 12.87
N ILE A 79 -9.98 3.32 12.26
CA ILE A 79 -11.38 3.63 11.99
C ILE A 79 -12.18 2.41 12.44
N GLY A 80 -12.92 2.54 13.54
CA GLY A 80 -13.53 1.37 14.20
C GLY A 80 -12.49 0.30 14.49
N ASP A 81 -12.65 -0.92 13.98
CA ASP A 81 -11.67 -2.00 14.14
C ASP A 81 -10.63 -2.11 13.01
N ALA A 82 -10.73 -1.26 11.98
CA ALA A 82 -9.75 -1.17 10.90
C ALA A 82 -8.53 -0.34 11.31
N ALA A 83 -7.32 -0.86 11.13
CA ALA A 83 -6.07 -0.12 11.43
C ALA A 83 -4.95 -0.41 10.42
N ILE A 84 -3.89 0.40 10.45
CA ILE A 84 -2.62 0.08 9.75
C ILE A 84 -1.80 -0.86 10.63
N HIS A 85 -1.24 -1.93 10.05
CA HIS A 85 -0.36 -2.84 10.78
C HIS A 85 0.92 -2.12 11.26
N LYS A 86 1.29 -2.31 12.54
CA LYS A 86 2.37 -1.56 13.19
C LYS A 86 3.72 -1.71 12.50
N LYS A 87 4.09 -2.94 12.11
CA LYS A 87 5.42 -3.26 11.53
C LYS A 87 5.46 -3.15 10.01
N GLN A 88 4.32 -3.18 9.34
CA GLN A 88 4.27 -3.12 7.88
C GLN A 88 3.14 -2.22 7.41
N LYS A 89 3.47 -0.94 7.14
CA LYS A 89 2.50 0.14 6.96
C LYS A 89 1.63 0.01 5.71
N LEU A 90 1.99 -0.90 4.80
CA LEU A 90 1.20 -1.18 3.60
C LEU A 90 0.02 -2.13 3.85
N ILE A 91 -0.05 -2.76 5.02
CA ILE A 91 -1.07 -3.75 5.35
C ILE A 91 -2.13 -3.12 6.25
N LEU A 92 -3.38 -3.17 5.79
CA LEU A 92 -4.54 -2.85 6.62
C LEU A 92 -5.00 -4.13 7.32
N ILE A 93 -5.37 -3.99 8.59
CA ILE A 93 -5.72 -5.10 9.47
C ILE A 93 -7.14 -4.90 10.02
N ASN A 94 -7.87 -6.01 10.11
CA ASN A 94 -9.02 -6.15 10.98
C ASN A 94 -8.52 -6.56 12.37
N LYS A 95 -8.64 -5.66 13.36
CA LYS A 95 -8.23 -5.96 14.75
C LYS A 95 -9.21 -6.87 15.48
N LYS A 96 -10.51 -6.79 15.16
CA LYS A 96 -11.60 -7.57 15.76
C LYS A 96 -12.71 -7.79 14.73
N ASN A 97 -13.63 -6.84 14.60
CA ASN A 97 -14.84 -6.95 13.76
C ASN A 97 -14.93 -5.84 12.71
N ALA A 98 -13.80 -5.47 12.11
CA ALA A 98 -13.72 -4.38 11.16
C ALA A 98 -14.65 -4.60 9.97
N THR A 99 -15.52 -3.62 9.71
CA THR A 99 -16.42 -3.67 8.55
C THR A 99 -15.69 -3.30 7.26
N ALA A 100 -16.23 -3.70 6.12
CA ALA A 100 -15.70 -3.28 4.82
C ALA A 100 -15.70 -1.74 4.69
N GLN A 101 -16.73 -1.07 5.22
CA GLN A 101 -16.85 0.39 5.22
C GLN A 101 -15.72 1.04 6.03
N GLU A 102 -15.35 0.49 7.18
CA GLU A 102 -14.24 0.98 8.02
C GLU A 102 -12.89 0.85 7.30
N ILE A 103 -12.62 -0.31 6.69
CA ILE A 103 -11.40 -0.54 5.90
C ILE A 103 -11.33 0.42 4.71
N ILE A 104 -12.45 0.60 3.99
CA ILE A 104 -12.53 1.53 2.85
C ILE A 104 -12.33 2.98 3.32
N LYS A 105 -12.93 3.39 4.44
CA LYS A 105 -12.77 4.75 5.00
C LYS A 105 -11.34 5.00 5.44
N LEU A 106 -10.70 4.04 6.10
CA LEU A 106 -9.28 4.09 6.45
C LEU A 106 -8.41 4.24 5.19
N ALA A 107 -8.63 3.40 4.18
CA ALA A 107 -7.90 3.46 2.93
C ALA A 107 -8.07 4.81 2.21
N LYS A 108 -9.29 5.37 2.19
CA LYS A 108 -9.57 6.69 1.60
C LYS A 108 -8.79 7.81 2.30
N ILE A 109 -8.68 7.76 3.62
CA ILE A 109 -7.89 8.74 4.38
C ILE A 109 -6.42 8.64 3.99
N ILE A 110 -5.86 7.43 3.99
CA ILE A 110 -4.46 7.19 3.59
C ILE A 110 -4.21 7.72 2.17
N HIS A 111 -5.07 7.34 1.22
CA HIS A 111 -4.99 7.79 -0.17
C HIS A 111 -4.94 9.33 -0.26
N LYS A 112 -5.89 10.03 0.37
CA LYS A 112 -5.99 11.50 0.33
C LYS A 112 -4.76 12.17 0.95
N CYS A 113 -4.29 11.65 2.08
CA CYS A 113 -3.13 12.18 2.79
C CYS A 113 -1.84 12.03 1.96
N ILE A 114 -1.63 10.87 1.32
CA ILE A 114 -0.46 10.63 0.46
C ILE A 114 -0.53 11.45 -0.82
N LEU A 115 -1.72 11.57 -1.43
CA LEU A 115 -1.92 12.46 -2.56
C LEU A 115 -1.60 13.91 -2.19
N LYS A 116 -2.13 14.42 -1.07
CA LYS A 116 -1.90 15.80 -0.65
C LYS A 116 -0.42 16.08 -0.33
N LYS A 117 0.26 15.18 0.38
CA LYS A 117 1.65 15.41 0.83
C LYS A 117 2.69 15.19 -0.26
N PHE A 118 2.54 14.13 -1.05
CA PHE A 118 3.56 13.69 -2.01
C PHE A 118 3.15 13.91 -3.45
N ASN A 119 1.91 14.36 -3.70
CA ASN A 119 1.31 14.38 -5.03
C ASN A 119 1.35 13.00 -5.71
N ILE A 120 1.17 11.91 -4.95
CA ILE A 120 1.20 10.54 -5.47
C ILE A 120 -0.15 9.86 -5.20
N LEU A 121 -0.73 9.29 -6.25
CA LEU A 121 -1.92 8.46 -6.13
C LEU A 121 -1.55 7.03 -5.74
N LEU A 122 -2.13 6.54 -4.65
CA LEU A 122 -2.06 5.13 -4.28
C LEU A 122 -3.26 4.38 -4.86
N GLU A 123 -2.99 3.32 -5.61
CA GLU A 123 -4.02 2.41 -6.12
C GLU A 123 -4.11 1.17 -5.22
N PRO A 124 -5.32 0.71 -4.86
CA PRO A 124 -5.49 -0.57 -4.19
C PRO A 124 -4.92 -1.73 -5.02
N GLU A 125 -4.29 -2.68 -4.33
CA GLU A 125 -3.88 -3.98 -4.87
C GLU A 125 -4.96 -5.04 -4.65
N VAL A 126 -5.71 -4.92 -3.55
CA VAL A 126 -6.81 -5.81 -3.21
C VAL A 126 -8.03 -5.58 -4.11
N ASP A 127 -8.75 -6.66 -4.36
CA ASP A 127 -10.03 -6.60 -5.05
C ASP A 127 -11.15 -6.19 -4.10
N LEU A 128 -11.95 -5.22 -4.52
CA LEU A 128 -13.12 -4.77 -3.80
C LEU A 128 -14.34 -5.44 -4.42
N ILE A 129 -15.08 -6.23 -3.65
CA ILE A 129 -16.26 -6.97 -4.12
C ILE A 129 -17.51 -6.35 -3.48
N GLY A 130 -18.48 -5.99 -4.30
CA GLY A 130 -19.81 -5.55 -3.87
C GLY A 130 -20.90 -6.54 -4.25
N ALA A 131 -22.16 -6.17 -4.04
CA ALA A 131 -23.32 -7.04 -4.27
C ALA A 131 -23.39 -7.61 -5.70
N SER A 132 -22.98 -6.83 -6.70
CA SER A 132 -23.00 -7.24 -8.12
C SER A 132 -21.60 -7.59 -8.66
N GLY A 133 -20.65 -7.93 -7.78
CA GLY A 133 -19.29 -8.34 -8.16
C GLY A 133 -18.22 -7.27 -7.98
N LYS A 134 -17.13 -7.38 -8.73
CA LYS A 134 -15.92 -6.57 -8.54
C LYS A 134 -16.15 -5.08 -8.84
N ILE A 135 -15.84 -4.23 -7.88
CA ILE A 135 -15.91 -2.78 -7.97
C ILE A 135 -14.56 -2.21 -8.39
N LYS A 136 -14.55 -1.36 -9.42
CA LYS A 136 -13.35 -0.61 -9.81
C LYS A 136 -12.95 0.35 -8.70
N ALA A 137 -11.69 0.29 -8.27
CA ALA A 137 -11.15 1.20 -7.25
C ALA A 137 -11.36 2.69 -7.58
N SER A 138 -11.37 3.08 -8.85
CA SER A 138 -11.65 4.46 -9.27
C SER A 138 -13.00 4.97 -8.80
N LYS A 139 -14.04 4.11 -8.76
CA LYS A 139 -15.38 4.47 -8.24
C LYS A 139 -15.34 4.75 -6.74
N ILE A 140 -14.53 4.01 -5.99
CA ILE A 140 -14.44 4.13 -4.53
C ILE A 140 -13.58 5.34 -4.14
N PHE A 141 -12.41 5.49 -4.74
CA PHE A 141 -11.41 6.49 -4.34
C PHE A 141 -11.56 7.83 -5.08
N LYS A 142 -12.55 7.98 -5.97
CA LYS A 142 -12.72 9.15 -6.86
C LYS A 142 -11.41 9.48 -7.58
N LEU A 143 -10.74 8.45 -8.12
CA LEU A 143 -9.51 8.61 -8.90
C LEU A 143 -9.88 9.33 -10.21
N ASN A 144 -9.79 10.65 -10.25
CA ASN A 144 -10.00 11.41 -11.48
C ASN A 144 -8.96 10.99 -12.52
N SER A 145 -9.42 10.63 -13.71
CA SER A 145 -8.59 10.21 -14.85
C SER A 145 -7.53 11.26 -15.24
N LYS A 146 -7.76 12.54 -14.95
CA LYS A 146 -6.81 13.64 -15.22
C LYS A 146 -5.57 13.66 -14.31
N LEU A 147 -5.54 12.90 -13.21
CA LEU A 147 -4.37 12.79 -12.31
C LEU A 147 -3.58 11.50 -12.52
N LYS A 148 -4.07 10.59 -13.37
CA LYS A 148 -3.25 9.48 -13.88
C LYS A 148 -2.26 10.06 -14.87
N VAL A 149 -1.06 10.37 -14.38
CA VAL A 149 0.13 10.62 -15.21
C VAL A 149 0.15 12.00 -15.90
N ILE A 150 0.70 13.00 -15.19
CA ILE A 150 1.53 14.06 -15.81
C ILE A 150 2.95 13.90 -15.31
#